data_AF-A0A0N8KG02-F1
#
_entry.id   AF-A0A0N8KG02-F1
#
_cell.length_a   1.000
_cell.length_b   1.000
_cell.length_c   1.000
_cell.angle_alpha   90.00
_cell.angle_beta   90.00
_cell.angle_gamma   90.00
#
_symmetry.space_group_name_H-M   'P 1'
#
loop_
_entity.id
_entity.type
_entity.pdbx_description
1 polymer ?
#
loop_
_entity_poly.entity_id
_entity_poly.type
_entity_poly.pdbx_seq_one_letter_code
_entity_poly.pdbx_strand_id
1 'polypeptide(L)'
;MSRDYRIGMLWMEGPLSFLEQLCIVSFRDAGHHVVLYTYGDVTGIPDGIEVADAATVLPRHDFLQHERTGSPALHSDLFRYHLLAGNPDMIWADTDAYCVRKFETDSGHFHGWESDRHVNGGVLGLPADSETLQALLAFTRDEFAIPPWYDEQTRAEYAAKKERGEPVHAGEMAWGVWGPHALTHFLHETGEIRHALNRQALYPFSFKERRLMTRPGFDASGHVTPDTFSIHFYGRRMRRRLEEKFDSLPPPDSLIGRLVRKHGIDPLAARIPPKSAVQRSAGTDQAGTGSATDIATAVTERVPEPAMATAAASATVPPTVTRDPQAPAPGPTPAAPSVPPPEMRPDPSVNLTDLADRFGSDKGSKKHRYTELYNMLFLPYRHVPIRFLEMGLQIGGPEHGKHADRATTDAPSVRMWLEFFPKAEIYGLDVSDFGWFEDPRFRFIRCDMDRRENIRAATAALPDLDIIIDDASHASHHQQFGFLELFPKLRRGGLYVIEDLRWQPPAYERAGITTTANLFQGWLDARSFSHSDPTIAAEFNALAPEISGAFVFQAHFRKSKRDQVVVVHKR
;
A
#
# COMPACT_ATOMS: atom_id res chain seq x y z
N MET A 1 -22.35 -16.15 -39.40
CA MET A 1 -21.78 -17.01 -38.34
C MET A 1 -20.82 -16.14 -37.57
N SER A 2 -20.95 -16.04 -36.24
CA SER A 2 -20.01 -15.25 -35.44
C SER A 2 -18.60 -15.81 -35.65
N ARG A 3 -17.61 -14.93 -35.81
CA ARG A 3 -16.21 -15.34 -36.01
C ARG A 3 -15.74 -16.06 -34.75
N ASP A 4 -15.10 -17.21 -34.89
CA ASP A 4 -14.55 -17.92 -33.73
C ASP A 4 -13.23 -17.25 -33.33
N TYR A 5 -13.17 -16.70 -32.13
CA TYR A 5 -12.00 -16.00 -31.62
C TYR A 5 -11.13 -16.94 -30.77
N ARG A 6 -9.84 -16.95 -31.06
CA ARG A 6 -8.80 -17.58 -30.23
C ARG A 6 -8.51 -16.71 -29.02
N ILE A 7 -8.07 -17.32 -27.92
CA ILE A 7 -7.68 -16.60 -26.71
C ILE A 7 -6.16 -16.62 -26.59
N GLY A 8 -5.55 -15.43 -26.61
CA GLY A 8 -4.14 -15.24 -26.38
C GLY A 8 -3.85 -14.86 -24.93
N MET A 9 -2.88 -15.52 -24.31
CA MET A 9 -2.44 -15.25 -22.94
C MET A 9 -0.91 -15.22 -22.87
N LEU A 10 -0.34 -14.50 -21.91
CA LEU A 10 1.12 -14.48 -21.67
C LEU A 10 1.46 -15.02 -20.27
N TRP A 11 2.45 -15.90 -20.23
CA TRP A 11 3.15 -16.26 -19.00
C TRP A 11 4.65 -16.30 -19.23
N MET A 12 5.40 -15.43 -18.56
CA MET A 12 6.81 -15.19 -18.88
C MET A 12 7.67 -16.46 -18.75
N GLU A 13 7.68 -17.06 -17.56
CA GLU A 13 8.49 -18.23 -17.19
C GLU A 13 8.04 -18.76 -15.82
N GLY A 14 8.48 -19.97 -15.46
CA GLY A 14 8.19 -20.59 -14.18
C GLY A 14 6.85 -21.33 -14.13
N PRO A 15 6.55 -22.02 -13.01
CA PRO A 15 5.36 -22.87 -12.90
C PRO A 15 4.07 -22.06 -12.88
N LEU A 16 3.03 -22.57 -13.54
CA LEU A 16 1.66 -22.10 -13.37
C LEU A 16 1.09 -22.66 -12.06
N SER A 17 0.54 -21.80 -11.20
CA SER A 17 -0.21 -22.28 -10.04
C SER A 17 -1.63 -22.67 -10.45
N PHE A 18 -2.37 -23.29 -9.54
CA PHE A 18 -3.76 -23.69 -9.75
C PHE A 18 -4.64 -22.52 -10.16
N LEU A 19 -4.29 -21.29 -9.78
CA LEU A 19 -5.06 -20.10 -10.11
C LEU A 19 -4.98 -19.79 -11.61
N GLU A 20 -3.77 -19.82 -12.18
CA GLU A 20 -3.58 -19.62 -13.61
C GLU A 20 -4.10 -20.81 -14.42
N GLN A 21 -3.87 -22.04 -13.93
CA GLN A 21 -4.42 -23.25 -14.56
C GLN A 21 -5.96 -23.19 -14.62
N LEU A 22 -6.62 -22.75 -13.54
CA LEU A 22 -8.07 -22.56 -13.50
C LEU A 22 -8.54 -21.59 -14.59
N CYS A 23 -7.87 -20.44 -14.74
CA CYS A 23 -8.24 -19.45 -15.74
C CYS A 23 -8.04 -19.99 -17.17
N ILE A 24 -6.88 -20.58 -17.46
CA ILE A 24 -6.56 -21.16 -18.77
C ILE A 24 -7.56 -22.27 -19.15
N VAL A 25 -7.82 -23.20 -18.23
CA VAL A 25 -8.77 -24.31 -18.45
C VAL A 25 -10.19 -23.80 -18.63
N SER A 26 -10.59 -22.74 -17.94
CA SER A 26 -11.94 -22.20 -18.07
C SER A 26 -12.27 -21.74 -19.49
N PHE A 27 -11.30 -21.18 -20.23
CA PHE A 27 -11.49 -20.79 -21.63
C PHE A 27 -11.61 -21.99 -22.56
N ARG A 28 -10.75 -23.00 -22.39
CA ARG A 28 -10.83 -24.26 -23.13
C ARG A 28 -12.19 -24.93 -22.92
N ASP A 29 -12.63 -25.02 -21.67
CA ASP A 29 -13.89 -25.65 -21.30
C ASP A 29 -15.11 -24.85 -21.78
N ALA A 30 -14.97 -23.53 -21.97
CA ALA A 30 -15.97 -22.68 -22.64
C ALA A 30 -15.95 -22.81 -24.17
N GLY A 31 -15.03 -23.60 -24.75
CA GLY A 31 -14.96 -23.88 -26.18
C GLY A 31 -14.09 -22.90 -26.97
N HIS A 32 -13.14 -22.20 -26.32
CA HIS A 32 -12.11 -21.43 -27.02
C HIS A 32 -10.88 -22.28 -27.33
N HIS A 33 -10.26 -21.96 -28.46
CA HIS A 33 -8.88 -22.35 -28.72
C HIS A 33 -7.94 -21.39 -27.97
N VAL A 34 -7.11 -21.91 -27.06
CA VAL A 34 -6.24 -21.11 -26.19
C VAL A 34 -4.79 -21.24 -26.62
N VAL A 35 -4.11 -20.10 -26.75
CA VAL A 35 -2.68 -19.98 -27.03
C VAL A 35 -2.00 -19.30 -25.85
N LEU A 36 -1.14 -20.04 -25.15
CA LEU A 36 -0.30 -19.52 -24.08
C LEU A 36 1.08 -19.18 -24.66
N TYR A 37 1.39 -17.88 -24.71
CA TYR A 37 2.69 -17.37 -25.10
C TYR A 37 3.64 -17.39 -23.90
N THR A 38 4.88 -17.86 -24.11
CA THR A 38 5.90 -17.98 -23.06
C THR A 38 7.28 -17.54 -23.54
N TYR A 39 8.12 -16.97 -22.66
CA TYR A 39 9.51 -16.58 -22.98
C TYR A 39 10.57 -17.54 -22.45
N GLY A 40 10.24 -18.35 -21.44
CA GLY A 40 11.14 -19.31 -20.83
C GLY A 40 10.42 -20.60 -20.49
N ASP A 41 11.06 -21.43 -19.66
CA ASP A 41 10.50 -22.72 -19.28
C ASP A 41 9.29 -22.54 -18.36
N VAL A 42 8.13 -23.01 -18.81
CA VAL A 42 6.86 -22.97 -18.07
C VAL A 42 6.39 -24.41 -17.82
N THR A 43 6.07 -24.71 -16.56
CA THR A 43 5.60 -26.04 -16.13
C THR A 43 4.18 -25.96 -15.60
N GLY A 44 3.48 -27.10 -15.60
CA GLY A 44 2.08 -27.16 -15.17
C GLY A 44 1.09 -26.57 -16.18
N ILE A 45 1.45 -26.55 -17.46
CA ILE A 45 0.52 -26.16 -18.54
C ILE A 45 -0.54 -27.27 -18.67
N PRO A 46 -1.84 -26.95 -18.60
CA PRO A 46 -2.91 -27.94 -18.76
C PRO A 46 -2.92 -28.56 -20.17
N ASP A 47 -3.42 -29.79 -20.26
CA ASP A 47 -3.58 -30.47 -21.55
C ASP A 47 -4.53 -29.71 -22.49
N GLY A 48 -4.22 -29.74 -23.80
CA GLY A 48 -5.04 -29.13 -24.84
C GLY A 48 -4.86 -27.61 -24.98
N ILE A 49 -3.79 -27.04 -24.40
CA ILE A 49 -3.41 -25.64 -24.55
C ILE A 49 -2.26 -25.55 -25.58
N GLU A 50 -2.43 -24.73 -26.62
CA GLU A 50 -1.34 -24.43 -27.55
C GLU A 50 -0.30 -23.56 -26.84
N VAL A 51 0.98 -23.90 -27.00
CA VAL A 51 2.10 -23.11 -26.47
C VAL A 51 2.86 -22.49 -27.63
N ALA A 52 3.11 -21.19 -27.54
CA ALA A 52 3.83 -20.43 -28.56
C ALA A 52 4.96 -19.59 -27.93
N ASP A 53 6.02 -19.35 -28.69
CA ASP A 53 7.11 -18.48 -28.25
C ASP A 53 6.67 -17.01 -28.27
N ALA A 54 6.68 -16.37 -27.10
CA ALA A 54 6.34 -14.96 -26.94
C ALA A 54 7.27 -14.03 -27.74
N ALA A 55 8.53 -14.42 -27.99
CA ALA A 55 9.48 -13.64 -28.78
C ALA A 55 9.04 -13.46 -30.24
N THR A 56 8.11 -14.29 -30.74
CA THR A 56 7.51 -14.13 -32.08
C THR A 56 6.57 -12.93 -32.18
N VAL A 57 6.05 -12.44 -31.06
CA VAL A 57 5.15 -11.29 -30.97
C VAL A 57 5.90 -10.05 -30.52
N LEU A 58 6.69 -10.17 -29.45
CA LEU A 58 7.49 -9.10 -28.88
C LEU A 58 8.82 -9.69 -28.37
N PRO A 59 9.99 -9.30 -28.89
CA PRO A 59 11.27 -9.81 -28.41
C PRO A 59 11.50 -9.63 -26.90
N ARG A 60 12.36 -10.47 -26.30
CA ARG A 60 12.66 -10.41 -24.85
C ARG A 60 13.62 -9.27 -24.45
N HIS A 61 14.22 -8.58 -25.41
CA HIS A 61 15.07 -7.41 -25.13
C HIS A 61 14.19 -6.22 -24.68
N ASP A 62 14.72 -5.38 -23.79
CA ASP A 62 14.03 -4.19 -23.23
C ASP A 62 12.88 -4.52 -22.26
N PHE A 63 13.17 -5.28 -21.19
CA PHE A 63 12.16 -5.64 -20.19
C PHE A 63 11.71 -4.42 -19.36
N LEU A 64 10.61 -3.80 -19.78
CA LEU A 64 10.04 -2.64 -19.10
C LEU A 64 9.20 -3.07 -17.89
N GLN A 65 9.74 -2.82 -16.70
CA GLN A 65 9.00 -2.93 -15.45
C GLN A 65 8.61 -1.55 -14.93
N HIS A 66 7.46 -1.48 -14.26
CA HIS A 66 7.15 -0.28 -13.48
C HIS A 66 8.08 -0.24 -12.25
N GLU A 67 8.99 0.73 -12.23
CA GLU A 67 10.09 0.86 -11.26
C GLU A 67 9.60 0.82 -9.80
N ARG A 68 8.50 1.53 -9.51
CA ARG A 68 7.93 1.60 -8.17
C ARG A 68 7.37 0.26 -7.65
N THR A 69 6.96 -0.63 -8.54
CA THR A 69 6.18 -1.83 -8.16
C THR A 69 6.81 -3.16 -8.56
N GLY A 70 7.89 -3.13 -9.35
CA GLY A 70 8.50 -4.29 -10.00
C GLY A 70 7.52 -5.06 -10.90
N SER A 71 6.46 -4.40 -11.37
CA SER A 71 5.37 -5.05 -12.09
C SER A 71 5.72 -5.16 -13.57
N PRO A 72 5.62 -6.35 -14.20
CA PRO A 72 5.80 -6.53 -15.64
C PRO A 72 4.59 -6.05 -16.45
N ALA A 73 3.77 -5.15 -15.88
CA ALA A 73 2.50 -4.74 -16.48
C ALA A 73 2.71 -3.99 -17.80
N LEU A 74 3.74 -3.12 -17.86
CA LEU A 74 4.09 -2.39 -19.08
C LEU A 74 4.48 -3.33 -20.22
N HIS A 75 5.29 -4.36 -19.93
CA HIS A 75 5.61 -5.41 -20.90
C HIS A 75 4.36 -6.16 -21.37
N SER A 76 3.45 -6.50 -20.46
CA SER A 76 2.20 -7.18 -20.82
C SER A 76 1.23 -6.30 -21.62
N ASP A 77 1.20 -4.99 -21.38
CA ASP A 77 0.43 -4.01 -22.16
C ASP A 77 1.00 -3.90 -23.59
N LEU A 78 2.33 -3.79 -23.74
CA LEU A 78 2.96 -3.83 -25.07
C LEU A 78 2.66 -5.14 -25.79
N PHE A 79 2.89 -6.27 -25.11
CA PHE A 79 2.70 -7.59 -25.69
C PHE A 79 1.28 -7.77 -26.23
N ARG A 80 0.26 -7.42 -25.45
CA ARG A 80 -1.14 -7.60 -25.88
C ARG A 80 -1.49 -6.71 -27.08
N TYR A 81 -0.95 -5.50 -27.18
CA TYR A 81 -1.18 -4.64 -28.35
C TYR A 81 -0.51 -5.21 -29.61
N HIS A 82 0.75 -5.64 -29.51
CA HIS A 82 1.44 -6.29 -30.62
C HIS A 82 0.78 -7.61 -31.04
N LEU A 83 0.29 -8.39 -30.07
CA LEU A 83 -0.43 -9.63 -30.32
C LEU A 83 -1.70 -9.38 -31.13
N LEU A 84 -2.56 -8.45 -30.68
CA LEU A 84 -3.83 -8.14 -31.35
C LEU A 84 -3.61 -7.57 -32.76
N ALA A 85 -2.56 -6.77 -32.96
CA ALA A 85 -2.23 -6.23 -34.28
C ALA A 85 -1.79 -7.31 -35.27
N GLY A 86 -1.08 -8.34 -34.80
CA GLY A 86 -0.63 -9.45 -35.63
C GLY A 86 -1.68 -10.55 -35.85
N ASN A 87 -2.73 -10.61 -35.02
CA ASN A 87 -3.67 -11.74 -34.96
C ASN A 87 -5.13 -11.25 -34.91
N PRO A 88 -5.77 -10.99 -36.08
CA PRO A 88 -7.10 -10.37 -36.16
C PRO A 88 -8.25 -11.27 -35.67
N ASP A 89 -7.99 -12.55 -35.43
CA ASP A 89 -8.92 -13.55 -34.85
C ASP A 89 -8.66 -13.81 -33.37
N MET A 90 -7.91 -12.94 -32.67
CA MET A 90 -7.54 -13.14 -31.28
C MET A 90 -8.18 -12.13 -30.33
N ILE A 91 -8.57 -12.61 -29.15
CA ILE A 91 -8.89 -11.79 -27.98
C ILE A 91 -7.84 -12.07 -26.91
N TRP A 92 -7.30 -11.03 -26.31
CA TRP A 92 -6.41 -11.13 -25.16
C TRP A 92 -7.18 -11.43 -23.88
N ALA A 93 -6.63 -12.31 -23.04
CA ALA A 93 -7.04 -12.46 -21.65
C ALA A 93 -5.82 -12.60 -20.74
N ASP A 94 -5.81 -11.89 -19.61
CA ASP A 94 -4.81 -12.10 -18.58
C ASP A 94 -4.93 -13.52 -18.01
N THR A 95 -3.81 -14.11 -17.56
CA THR A 95 -3.78 -15.44 -16.93
C THR A 95 -4.50 -15.53 -15.58
N ASP A 96 -5.07 -14.42 -15.11
CA ASP A 96 -5.94 -14.32 -13.95
C ASP A 96 -7.39 -13.90 -14.29
N ALA A 97 -7.78 -13.94 -15.56
CA ALA A 97 -9.15 -13.77 -16.02
C ALA A 97 -9.82 -15.15 -16.18
N TYR A 98 -10.86 -15.42 -15.39
CA TYR A 98 -11.67 -16.64 -15.49
C TYR A 98 -12.77 -16.46 -16.54
N CYS A 99 -12.96 -17.46 -17.41
CA CYS A 99 -14.00 -17.50 -18.42
C CYS A 99 -15.28 -18.13 -17.85
N VAL A 100 -16.36 -17.34 -17.76
CA VAL A 100 -17.69 -17.80 -17.36
C VAL A 100 -18.46 -18.36 -18.55
N ARG A 101 -18.32 -17.73 -19.72
CA ARG A 101 -18.94 -18.10 -21.00
C ARG A 101 -18.05 -17.68 -22.16
N LYS A 102 -18.25 -18.34 -23.31
CA LYS A 102 -17.54 -18.05 -24.56
C LYS A 102 -17.64 -16.56 -24.92
N PHE A 103 -16.52 -15.98 -25.32
CA PHE A 103 -16.40 -14.62 -25.81
C PHE A 103 -16.81 -14.58 -27.28
N GLU A 104 -17.82 -13.78 -27.57
CA GLU A 104 -18.41 -13.66 -28.89
C GLU A 104 -18.61 -12.18 -29.19
N THR A 105 -18.21 -11.74 -30.38
CA THR A 105 -18.39 -10.36 -30.85
C THR A 105 -18.44 -10.36 -32.37
N ASP A 106 -19.40 -9.62 -32.93
CA ASP A 106 -19.49 -9.46 -34.39
C ASP A 106 -18.53 -8.38 -34.91
N SER A 107 -18.08 -7.48 -34.03
CA SER A 107 -17.24 -6.32 -34.38
C SER A 107 -15.75 -6.55 -34.15
N GLY A 108 -15.36 -7.61 -33.45
CA GLY A 108 -13.99 -7.79 -32.94
C GLY A 108 -13.66 -6.98 -31.69
N HIS A 109 -14.45 -5.95 -31.37
CA HIS A 109 -14.32 -5.26 -30.09
C HIS A 109 -14.85 -6.13 -28.95
N PHE A 110 -14.03 -6.32 -27.92
CA PHE A 110 -14.38 -7.06 -26.72
C PHE A 110 -13.62 -6.54 -25.51
N HIS A 111 -14.10 -5.44 -24.94
CA HIS A 111 -13.49 -4.75 -23.80
C HIS A 111 -14.58 -4.13 -22.92
N GLY A 112 -14.28 -3.84 -21.66
CA GLY A 112 -15.30 -3.36 -20.72
C GLY A 112 -14.76 -2.50 -19.59
N TRP A 113 -15.68 -1.74 -19.01
CA TRP A 113 -15.41 -0.86 -17.86
C TRP A 113 -15.02 -1.68 -16.62
N GLU A 114 -13.97 -1.32 -15.90
CA GLU A 114 -13.72 -1.87 -14.55
C GLU A 114 -14.26 -0.96 -13.43
N SER A 115 -14.50 0.30 -13.77
CA SER A 115 -14.96 1.36 -12.88
C SER A 115 -15.64 2.45 -13.70
N ASP A 116 -16.19 3.45 -13.02
CA ASP A 116 -16.82 4.63 -13.67
C ASP A 116 -15.81 5.53 -14.42
N ARG A 117 -14.52 5.18 -14.41
CA ARG A 117 -13.45 6.00 -14.97
C ARG A 117 -12.59 5.31 -16.02
N HIS A 118 -12.46 3.98 -15.95
CA HIS A 118 -11.48 3.27 -16.78
C HIS A 118 -12.03 1.97 -17.33
N VAL A 119 -11.67 1.70 -18.58
CA VAL A 119 -11.71 0.39 -19.24
C VAL A 119 -10.44 -0.36 -18.86
N ASN A 120 -10.58 -1.64 -18.52
CA ASN A 120 -9.45 -2.49 -18.14
C ASN A 120 -9.03 -3.37 -19.32
N GLY A 121 -7.71 -3.51 -19.50
CA GLY A 121 -7.12 -4.30 -20.59
C GLY A 121 -7.01 -5.79 -20.33
N GLY A 122 -7.37 -6.29 -19.14
CA GLY A 122 -7.20 -7.68 -18.72
C GLY A 122 -8.05 -8.68 -19.51
N VAL A 123 -9.10 -8.20 -20.17
CA VAL A 123 -9.72 -8.84 -21.33
C VAL A 123 -9.84 -7.79 -22.42
N LEU A 124 -9.25 -8.04 -23.58
CA LEU A 124 -9.14 -7.04 -24.64
C LEU A 124 -9.24 -7.68 -26.03
N GLY A 125 -10.33 -7.40 -26.72
CA GLY A 125 -10.47 -7.55 -28.16
C GLY A 125 -10.50 -6.18 -28.81
N LEU A 126 -9.55 -5.93 -29.71
CA LEU A 126 -9.55 -4.80 -30.64
C LEU A 126 -9.27 -5.38 -32.02
N PRO A 127 -10.11 -5.15 -33.03
CA PRO A 127 -9.84 -5.64 -34.38
C PRO A 127 -8.57 -4.99 -34.95
N ALA A 128 -7.91 -5.64 -35.90
CA ALA A 128 -6.62 -5.17 -36.42
C ALA A 128 -6.69 -3.79 -37.12
N ASP A 129 -7.87 -3.41 -37.61
CA ASP A 129 -8.19 -2.10 -38.19
C ASP A 129 -8.69 -1.07 -37.15
N SER A 130 -8.69 -1.41 -35.85
CA SER A 130 -9.07 -0.50 -34.77
C SER A 130 -8.14 0.71 -34.71
N GLU A 131 -8.72 1.91 -34.75
CA GLU A 131 -7.99 3.16 -34.60
C GLU A 131 -7.38 3.26 -33.20
N THR A 132 -8.05 2.77 -32.16
CA THR A 132 -7.53 2.72 -30.79
C THR A 132 -6.28 1.85 -30.71
N LEU A 133 -6.29 0.68 -31.35
CA LEU A 133 -5.13 -0.21 -31.34
C LEU A 133 -3.92 0.46 -32.02
N GLN A 134 -4.13 1.15 -33.15
CA GLN A 134 -3.07 1.90 -33.82
C GLN A 134 -2.55 3.06 -32.97
N ALA A 135 -3.43 3.80 -32.29
CA ALA A 135 -3.06 4.89 -31.40
C ALA A 135 -2.27 4.40 -30.18
N LEU A 136 -2.68 3.28 -29.58
CA LEU A 136 -1.96 2.61 -28.50
C LEU A 136 -0.54 2.23 -28.94
N LEU A 137 -0.41 1.53 -30.07
CA LEU A 137 0.89 1.13 -30.62
C LEU A 137 1.76 2.34 -30.97
N ALA A 138 1.17 3.42 -31.48
CA ALA A 138 1.92 4.65 -31.78
C ALA A 138 2.43 5.31 -30.50
N PHE A 139 1.59 5.41 -29.48
CA PHE A 139 1.93 6.02 -28.20
C PHE A 139 3.01 5.24 -27.45
N THR A 140 2.91 3.91 -27.41
CA THR A 140 3.83 3.07 -26.64
C THR A 140 5.18 2.83 -27.34
N ARG A 141 5.39 3.35 -28.55
CA ARG A 141 6.71 3.32 -29.24
C ARG A 141 7.73 4.28 -28.63
N ASP A 142 7.28 5.35 -27.98
CA ASP A 142 8.14 6.29 -27.27
C ASP A 142 7.97 6.07 -25.76
N GLU A 143 8.95 5.42 -25.14
CA GLU A 143 9.02 5.18 -23.69
C GLU A 143 9.00 6.48 -22.86
N PHE A 144 9.25 7.62 -23.51
CA PHE A 144 9.26 8.95 -22.92
C PHE A 144 8.11 9.83 -23.43
N ALA A 145 7.10 9.22 -24.06
CA ALA A 145 5.90 9.92 -24.52
C ALA A 145 5.17 10.55 -23.33
N ILE A 146 4.90 11.85 -23.42
CA ILE A 146 4.16 12.57 -22.38
C ILE A 146 2.66 12.25 -22.55
N PRO A 147 1.99 11.65 -21.56
CA PRO A 147 0.61 11.24 -21.71
C PRO A 147 -0.34 12.43 -21.93
N PRO A 148 -1.17 12.44 -22.99
CA PRO A 148 -2.05 13.56 -23.30
C PRO A 148 -3.16 13.77 -22.25
N TRP A 149 -3.54 12.72 -21.51
CA TRP A 149 -4.56 12.74 -20.46
C TRP A 149 -4.05 13.24 -19.09
N TYR A 150 -2.76 13.53 -18.95
CA TYR A 150 -2.27 14.20 -17.74
C TYR A 150 -2.73 15.67 -17.71
N ASP A 151 -2.86 16.21 -16.50
CA ASP A 151 -3.15 17.62 -16.32
C ASP A 151 -2.03 18.50 -16.90
N GLU A 152 -2.38 19.75 -17.19
CA GLU A 152 -1.48 20.69 -17.85
C GLU A 152 -0.18 20.93 -17.07
N GLN A 153 -0.26 20.99 -15.74
CA GLN A 153 0.89 21.17 -14.87
C GLN A 153 1.87 19.99 -14.99
N THR A 154 1.37 18.76 -14.93
CA THR A 154 2.17 17.54 -15.04
C THR A 154 2.80 17.43 -16.43
N ARG A 155 2.03 17.75 -17.50
CA ARG A 155 2.56 17.75 -18.87
C ARG A 155 3.66 18.80 -19.04
N ALA A 156 3.48 20.01 -18.49
CA ALA A 156 4.49 21.07 -18.52
C ALA A 156 5.76 20.68 -17.74
N GLU A 157 5.61 20.04 -16.57
CA GLU A 157 6.74 19.53 -15.79
C GLU A 157 7.54 18.50 -16.60
N TYR A 158 6.86 17.55 -17.26
CA TYR A 158 7.49 16.49 -18.04
C TYR A 158 8.14 17.04 -19.30
N ALA A 159 7.52 18.02 -19.96
CA ALA A 159 8.10 18.72 -21.09
C ALA A 159 9.38 19.45 -20.69
N ALA A 160 9.37 20.20 -19.59
CA ALA A 160 10.55 20.89 -19.09
C ALA A 160 11.68 19.92 -18.68
N LYS A 161 11.33 18.76 -18.11
CA LYS A 161 12.28 17.68 -17.83
C LYS A 161 12.93 17.12 -19.11
N LYS A 162 12.11 16.85 -20.14
CA LYS A 162 12.58 16.41 -21.47
C LYS A 162 13.51 17.44 -22.13
N GLU A 163 13.18 18.74 -22.04
CA GLU A 163 14.01 19.84 -22.57
C GLU A 163 15.38 19.93 -21.89
N ARG A 164 15.47 19.57 -20.60
CA ARG A 164 16.74 19.53 -19.86
C ARG A 164 17.54 18.23 -20.05
N GLY A 165 17.08 17.32 -20.90
CA GLY A 165 17.74 16.03 -21.13
C GLY A 165 17.46 14.98 -20.05
N GLU A 166 16.42 15.17 -19.24
CA GLU A 166 16.00 14.28 -18.15
C GLU A 166 14.56 13.77 -18.37
N PRO A 167 14.23 13.17 -19.53
CA PRO A 167 12.85 12.76 -19.81
C PRO A 167 12.38 11.67 -18.84
N VAL A 168 11.11 11.72 -18.45
CA VAL A 168 10.53 10.73 -17.54
C VAL A 168 10.18 9.46 -18.32
N HIS A 169 10.76 8.33 -17.93
CA HIS A 169 10.52 7.05 -18.57
C HIS A 169 9.16 6.46 -18.16
N ALA A 170 8.50 5.68 -19.03
CA ALA A 170 7.19 5.08 -18.77
C ALA A 170 7.16 4.23 -17.48
N GLY A 171 8.29 3.60 -17.13
CA GLY A 171 8.49 2.86 -15.88
C GLY A 171 8.36 3.70 -14.60
N GLU A 172 8.65 5.00 -14.68
CA GLU A 172 8.58 5.99 -13.60
C GLU A 172 7.20 6.63 -13.47
N MET A 173 6.39 6.57 -14.54
CA MET A 173 5.07 7.21 -14.60
C MET A 173 4.04 6.49 -13.71
N ALA A 174 2.83 7.08 -13.63
CA ALA A 174 1.75 6.50 -12.86
C ALA A 174 1.40 5.08 -13.35
N TRP A 175 1.12 4.18 -12.40
CA TRP A 175 0.69 2.81 -12.72
C TRP A 175 -0.52 2.84 -13.67
N GLY A 176 -0.50 1.99 -14.69
CA GLY A 176 -1.56 1.91 -15.70
C GLY A 176 -1.41 2.92 -16.85
N VAL A 177 -0.29 3.64 -16.95
CA VAL A 177 -0.02 4.59 -18.05
C VAL A 177 -0.23 3.97 -19.42
N TRP A 178 0.31 2.78 -19.70
CA TRP A 178 0.11 2.08 -20.97
C TRP A 178 -1.08 1.12 -20.98
N GLY A 179 -1.60 0.77 -19.82
CA GLY A 179 -2.76 -0.11 -19.68
C GLY A 179 -4.06 0.70 -19.62
N PRO A 180 -4.84 0.64 -18.51
CA PRO A 180 -6.16 1.24 -18.43
C PRO A 180 -6.24 2.74 -18.79
N HIS A 181 -5.20 3.53 -18.52
CA HIS A 181 -5.24 4.97 -18.80
C HIS A 181 -5.14 5.26 -20.30
N ALA A 182 -4.12 4.72 -20.98
CA ALA A 182 -3.99 4.86 -22.43
C ALA A 182 -5.18 4.26 -23.16
N LEU A 183 -5.58 3.04 -22.79
CA LEU A 183 -6.71 2.34 -23.41
C LEU A 183 -7.99 3.18 -23.32
N THR A 184 -8.32 3.67 -22.12
CA THR A 184 -9.53 4.48 -21.93
C THR A 184 -9.45 5.79 -22.74
N HIS A 185 -8.31 6.46 -22.73
CA HIS A 185 -8.13 7.70 -23.47
C HIS A 185 -8.34 7.50 -24.97
N PHE A 186 -7.66 6.53 -25.59
CA PHE A 186 -7.73 6.32 -27.03
C PHE A 186 -9.07 5.75 -27.47
N LEU A 187 -9.73 4.92 -26.65
CA LEU A 187 -11.13 4.51 -26.92
C LEU A 187 -12.09 5.69 -26.99
N HIS A 188 -11.90 6.70 -26.13
CA HIS A 188 -12.68 7.93 -26.18
C HIS A 188 -12.33 8.79 -27.40
N GLU A 189 -11.04 8.94 -27.69
CA GLU A 189 -10.55 9.77 -28.80
C GLU A 189 -11.05 9.28 -30.16
N THR A 190 -11.04 7.96 -30.39
CA THR A 190 -11.49 7.33 -31.64
C THR A 190 -13.00 7.06 -31.66
N GLY A 191 -13.68 7.24 -30.52
CA GLY A 191 -15.09 6.93 -30.35
C GLY A 191 -15.41 5.43 -30.32
N GLU A 192 -14.41 4.55 -30.26
CA GLU A 192 -14.58 3.09 -30.13
C GLU A 192 -15.04 2.68 -28.72
N ILE A 193 -15.02 3.61 -27.75
CA ILE A 193 -15.60 3.42 -26.41
C ILE A 193 -17.08 3.00 -26.46
N ARG A 194 -17.80 3.29 -27.54
CA ARG A 194 -19.18 2.85 -27.77
C ARG A 194 -19.35 1.31 -27.74
N HIS A 195 -18.28 0.56 -27.96
CA HIS A 195 -18.27 -0.90 -27.91
C HIS A 195 -17.98 -1.45 -26.50
N ALA A 196 -17.74 -0.58 -25.51
CA ALA A 196 -17.40 -1.00 -24.16
C ALA A 196 -18.57 -1.70 -23.47
N LEU A 197 -18.33 -2.93 -23.05
CA LEU A 197 -19.25 -3.71 -22.24
C LEU A 197 -19.37 -3.09 -20.84
N ASN A 198 -20.55 -3.23 -20.26
CA ASN A 198 -20.78 -2.87 -18.87
C ASN A 198 -19.85 -3.62 -17.93
N ARG A 199 -19.53 -3.02 -16.79
CA ARG A 199 -18.59 -3.60 -15.82
C ARG A 199 -18.92 -5.03 -15.42
N GLN A 200 -20.19 -5.34 -15.21
CA GLN A 200 -20.64 -6.67 -14.81
C GLN A 200 -20.34 -7.78 -15.85
N ALA A 201 -20.14 -7.41 -17.12
CA ALA A 201 -19.86 -8.37 -18.18
C ALA A 201 -18.45 -8.98 -18.04
N LEU A 202 -17.44 -8.20 -17.65
CA LEU A 202 -16.04 -8.68 -17.57
C LEU A 202 -15.44 -8.59 -16.17
N TYR A 203 -15.93 -7.66 -15.34
CA TYR A 203 -15.38 -7.31 -14.03
C TYR A 203 -16.50 -7.26 -12.95
N PRO A 204 -17.25 -8.36 -12.74
CA PRO A 204 -18.39 -8.40 -11.81
C PRO A 204 -18.01 -8.15 -10.35
N PHE A 205 -16.74 -8.37 -9.99
CA PHE A 205 -16.18 -7.99 -8.70
C PHE A 205 -15.23 -6.81 -8.90
N SER A 206 -15.44 -5.71 -8.18
CA SER A 206 -14.44 -4.65 -8.15
C SER A 206 -13.17 -5.11 -7.41
N PHE A 207 -12.08 -4.37 -7.60
CA PHE A 207 -10.85 -4.61 -6.85
C PHE A 207 -11.10 -4.64 -5.34
N LYS A 208 -11.97 -3.79 -4.79
CA LYS A 208 -12.29 -3.76 -3.34
C LYS A 208 -13.04 -5.02 -2.88
N GLU A 209 -13.82 -5.64 -3.76
CA GLU A 209 -14.64 -6.81 -3.48
C GLU A 209 -13.89 -8.13 -3.68
N ARG A 210 -12.66 -8.11 -4.23
CA ARG A 210 -11.86 -9.31 -4.51
C ARG A 210 -11.79 -10.34 -3.37
N ARG A 211 -11.82 -9.86 -2.11
CA ARG A 211 -11.81 -10.72 -0.92
C ARG A 211 -13.04 -11.63 -0.77
N LEU A 212 -14.15 -11.27 -1.41
CA LEU A 212 -15.40 -12.05 -1.38
C LEU A 212 -15.24 -13.37 -2.14
N MET A 213 -14.40 -13.41 -3.18
CA MET A 213 -14.19 -14.60 -4.01
C MET A 213 -13.51 -15.76 -3.25
N THR A 214 -12.83 -15.45 -2.14
CA THR A 214 -12.21 -16.44 -1.23
C THR A 214 -12.98 -16.62 0.07
N ARG A 215 -14.09 -15.90 0.28
CA ARG A 215 -14.90 -16.03 1.50
C ARG A 215 -15.72 -17.33 1.43
N PRO A 216 -15.57 -18.26 2.38
CA PRO A 216 -16.38 -19.46 2.44
C PRO A 216 -17.88 -19.11 2.54
N GLY A 217 -18.72 -19.82 1.79
CA GLY A 217 -20.17 -19.66 1.82
C GLY A 217 -20.71 -18.36 1.23
N PHE A 218 -19.87 -17.53 0.60
CA PHE A 218 -20.35 -16.32 -0.08
C PHE A 218 -21.16 -16.67 -1.33
N ASP A 219 -22.36 -16.11 -1.41
CA ASP A 219 -23.22 -16.19 -2.58
C ASP A 219 -22.83 -15.16 -3.65
N ALA A 220 -22.39 -15.66 -4.80
CA ALA A 220 -21.93 -14.85 -5.92
C ALA A 220 -23.04 -14.54 -6.95
N SER A 221 -24.27 -15.03 -6.74
CA SER A 221 -25.39 -14.88 -7.68
C SER A 221 -25.71 -13.43 -8.05
N GLY A 222 -25.52 -12.49 -7.11
CA GLY A 222 -25.70 -11.05 -7.37
C GLY A 222 -24.55 -10.39 -8.13
N HIS A 223 -23.41 -11.07 -8.31
CA HIS A 223 -22.25 -10.55 -9.04
C HIS A 223 -22.14 -11.21 -10.41
N VAL A 224 -22.17 -12.56 -10.43
CA VAL A 224 -22.04 -13.39 -11.63
C VAL A 224 -23.45 -13.69 -12.15
N THR A 225 -23.82 -13.04 -13.24
CA THR A 225 -25.15 -13.12 -13.86
C THR A 225 -25.06 -13.80 -15.24
N PRO A 226 -26.19 -14.09 -15.91
CA PRO A 226 -26.16 -14.60 -17.28
C PRO A 226 -25.41 -13.71 -18.29
N ASP A 227 -25.29 -12.41 -17.99
CA ASP A 227 -24.57 -11.43 -18.82
C ASP A 227 -23.06 -11.37 -18.53
N THR A 228 -22.60 -12.12 -17.52
CA THR A 228 -21.18 -12.16 -17.14
C THR A 228 -20.40 -13.12 -18.03
N PHE A 229 -19.41 -12.60 -18.75
CA PHE A 229 -18.44 -13.34 -19.54
C PHE A 229 -17.18 -13.72 -18.78
N SER A 230 -16.68 -12.83 -17.92
CA SER A 230 -15.42 -13.05 -17.22
C SER A 230 -15.47 -12.63 -15.75
N ILE A 231 -14.57 -13.20 -14.96
CA ILE A 231 -14.27 -12.80 -13.59
C ILE A 231 -12.77 -12.54 -13.49
N HIS A 232 -12.37 -11.31 -13.16
CA HIS A 232 -10.96 -11.00 -12.93
C HIS A 232 -10.53 -11.31 -11.49
N PHE A 233 -9.55 -12.20 -11.32
CA PHE A 233 -9.09 -12.60 -10.00
C PHE A 233 -8.05 -11.66 -9.38
N TYR A 234 -7.43 -10.74 -10.14
CA TYR A 234 -6.35 -9.89 -9.65
C TYR A 234 -5.19 -10.72 -9.08
N GLY A 235 -4.67 -11.63 -9.89
CA GLY A 235 -3.76 -12.74 -9.57
C GLY A 235 -2.65 -12.40 -8.59
N ARG A 236 -1.92 -11.29 -8.80
CA ARG A 236 -0.88 -10.85 -7.84
C ARG A 236 -1.42 -10.69 -6.41
N ARG A 237 -2.60 -10.09 -6.26
CA ARG A 237 -3.24 -9.85 -4.96
C ARG A 237 -3.98 -11.07 -4.45
N MET A 238 -4.55 -11.88 -5.35
CA MET A 238 -5.24 -13.11 -4.98
C MET A 238 -4.27 -14.17 -4.48
N ARG A 239 -3.15 -14.40 -5.19
CA ARG A 239 -2.09 -15.32 -4.78
C ARG A 239 -1.57 -14.97 -3.38
N ARG A 240 -1.24 -13.70 -3.16
CA ARG A 240 -0.83 -13.20 -1.83
C ARG A 240 -1.89 -13.46 -0.75
N ARG A 241 -3.17 -13.25 -1.06
CA ARG A 241 -4.25 -13.50 -0.10
C ARG A 241 -4.40 -14.98 0.24
N LEU A 242 -4.30 -15.86 -0.75
CA LEU A 242 -4.37 -17.30 -0.57
C LEU A 242 -3.18 -17.80 0.26
N GLU A 243 -1.98 -17.31 -0.03
CA GLU A 243 -0.78 -17.56 0.77
C GLU A 243 -0.97 -17.11 2.24
N GLU A 244 -1.36 -15.85 2.47
CA GLU A 244 -1.44 -15.27 3.82
C GLU A 244 -2.57 -15.81 4.70
N LYS A 245 -3.68 -16.27 4.11
CA LYS A 245 -4.92 -16.58 4.85
C LYS A 245 -5.40 -18.00 4.72
N PHE A 246 -4.95 -18.72 3.70
CA PHE A 246 -5.53 -20.01 3.32
C PHE A 246 -4.47 -21.03 2.92
N ASP A 247 -3.24 -20.89 3.43
CA ASP A 247 -2.14 -21.83 3.22
C ASP A 247 -1.88 -22.11 1.73
N SER A 248 -1.96 -21.07 0.90
CA SER A 248 -1.81 -21.16 -0.56
C SER A 248 -2.83 -22.06 -1.26
N LEU A 249 -3.99 -22.33 -0.64
CA LEU A 249 -5.08 -23.14 -1.20
C LEU A 249 -6.40 -22.36 -1.13
N PRO A 250 -7.35 -22.59 -2.07
CA PRO A 250 -8.64 -21.93 -2.01
C PRO A 250 -9.54 -22.66 -1.00
N PRO A 251 -10.29 -21.95 -0.12
CA PRO A 251 -11.28 -22.60 0.71
C PRO A 251 -12.32 -23.34 -0.16
N PRO A 252 -12.62 -24.63 0.10
CA PRO A 252 -13.46 -25.45 -0.78
C PRO A 252 -14.85 -24.86 -1.06
N ASP A 253 -15.41 -24.11 -0.10
CA ASP A 253 -16.73 -23.49 -0.19
C ASP A 253 -16.69 -22.01 -0.58
N SER A 254 -15.53 -21.50 -1.00
CA SER A 254 -15.42 -20.18 -1.63
C SER A 254 -15.80 -20.23 -3.11
N LEU A 255 -15.96 -19.08 -3.75
CA LEU A 255 -16.19 -19.02 -5.21
C LEU A 255 -15.04 -19.71 -5.95
N ILE A 256 -13.79 -19.35 -5.66
CA ILE A 256 -12.62 -19.96 -6.31
C ILE A 256 -12.56 -21.47 -6.04
N GLY A 257 -12.81 -21.92 -4.80
CA GLY A 257 -12.82 -23.35 -4.46
C GLY A 257 -13.87 -24.15 -5.26
N ARG A 258 -15.07 -23.58 -5.45
CA ARG A 258 -16.10 -24.19 -6.30
C ARG A 258 -15.69 -24.24 -7.77
N LEU A 259 -15.03 -23.19 -8.27
CA LEU A 259 -14.55 -23.13 -9.66
C LEU A 259 -13.40 -24.10 -9.92
N VAL A 260 -12.44 -24.23 -8.99
CA VAL A 260 -11.38 -25.26 -9.02
C VAL A 260 -11.99 -26.65 -9.13
N ARG A 261 -13.00 -26.95 -8.30
CA ARG A 261 -13.71 -28.24 -8.35
C ARG A 261 -14.47 -28.44 -9.66
N LYS A 262 -15.15 -27.40 -10.17
CA LYS A 262 -15.90 -27.43 -11.43
C LYS A 262 -15.02 -27.88 -12.61
N HIS A 263 -13.77 -27.41 -12.63
CA HIS A 263 -12.82 -27.68 -13.71
C HIS A 263 -11.87 -28.85 -13.42
N GLY A 264 -12.05 -29.57 -12.31
CA GLY A 264 -11.21 -30.72 -11.97
C GLY A 264 -9.73 -30.37 -11.72
N ILE A 265 -9.43 -29.13 -11.34
CA ILE A 265 -8.06 -28.69 -11.03
C ILE A 265 -7.66 -29.23 -9.66
N ASP A 266 -6.47 -29.84 -9.56
CA ASP A 266 -5.88 -30.22 -8.27
C ASP A 266 -5.02 -29.07 -7.70
N PRO A 267 -5.52 -28.33 -6.68
CA PRO A 267 -4.78 -27.20 -6.13
C PRO A 267 -3.56 -27.63 -5.30
N LEU A 268 -3.45 -28.90 -4.90
CA LEU A 268 -2.28 -29.41 -4.18
C LEU A 268 -1.12 -29.68 -5.14
N ALA A 269 -1.40 -30.24 -6.32
CA ALA A 269 -0.40 -30.48 -7.37
C ALA A 269 0.20 -29.18 -7.93
N ALA A 270 -0.59 -28.10 -7.98
CA ALA A 270 -0.20 -26.80 -8.51
C ALA A 270 -0.28 -25.68 -7.46
N ARG A 271 0.20 -25.94 -6.25
CA ARG A 271 0.08 -25.01 -5.12
C ARG A 271 0.76 -23.67 -5.42
N ILE A 272 0.17 -22.57 -4.94
CA ILE A 272 0.79 -21.24 -5.07
C ILE A 272 2.12 -21.23 -4.31
N PRO A 273 3.27 -20.99 -5.01
CA PRO A 273 4.57 -21.05 -4.38
C PRO A 273 4.73 -19.93 -3.35
N PRO A 274 5.34 -20.23 -2.18
CA PRO A 274 5.61 -19.20 -1.19
C PRO A 274 6.61 -18.18 -1.74
N LYS A 275 6.47 -16.92 -1.34
CA LYS A 275 7.28 -15.79 -1.85
C LYS A 275 8.81 -16.01 -1.75
N SER A 276 9.27 -16.82 -0.78
CA SER A 276 10.68 -17.18 -0.58
C SER A 276 11.23 -18.16 -1.64
N ALA A 277 10.38 -18.90 -2.36
CA ALA A 277 10.79 -19.79 -3.45
C ALA A 277 10.99 -19.04 -4.77
N VAL A 278 10.15 -18.04 -5.06
CA VAL A 278 10.18 -17.25 -6.31
C VAL A 278 11.43 -16.35 -6.40
N GLN A 279 11.99 -15.93 -5.26
CA GLN A 279 13.26 -15.18 -5.24
C GLN A 279 14.49 -16.06 -5.46
N ARG A 280 14.41 -17.38 -5.24
CA ARG A 280 15.54 -18.30 -5.47
C ARG A 280 15.70 -18.72 -6.93
N SER A 281 14.60 -18.83 -7.69
CA SER A 281 14.65 -19.15 -9.12
C SER A 281 15.10 -17.98 -10.01
N ALA A 282 15.00 -16.74 -9.52
CA ALA A 282 15.51 -15.55 -10.21
C ALA A 282 16.99 -15.25 -9.90
N GLY A 283 17.63 -16.03 -9.04
CA GLY A 283 18.99 -15.77 -8.51
C GLY A 283 20.03 -16.83 -8.86
N THR A 284 19.69 -17.88 -9.60
CA THR A 284 20.67 -18.92 -9.99
C THR A 284 21.07 -18.75 -11.44
N ASP A 285 21.85 -17.70 -11.70
CA ASP A 285 22.73 -17.63 -12.87
C ASP A 285 23.97 -16.77 -12.55
N GLN A 286 24.58 -17.02 -11.40
CA GLN A 286 26.02 -16.78 -11.16
C GLN A 286 26.53 -17.78 -10.12
N ALA A 287 27.07 -18.90 -10.59
CA ALA A 287 27.82 -19.82 -9.76
C ALA A 287 29.23 -19.24 -9.51
N GLY A 288 29.46 -18.76 -8.29
CA GLY A 288 30.77 -18.49 -7.71
C GLY A 288 30.90 -19.27 -6.40
N THR A 289 31.86 -20.19 -6.39
CA THR A 289 32.17 -21.18 -5.35
C THR A 289 32.39 -20.61 -3.94
N GLY A 290 31.85 -21.27 -2.90
CA GLY A 290 32.30 -21.03 -1.53
C GLY A 290 31.46 -21.63 -0.38
N SER A 291 31.75 -22.90 -0.05
CA SER A 291 31.67 -23.55 1.27
C SER A 291 30.43 -23.48 2.17
N ALA A 292 29.91 -24.67 2.47
CA ALA A 292 28.88 -25.01 3.44
C ALA A 292 29.26 -24.74 4.91
N THR A 293 28.23 -24.62 5.76
CA THR A 293 28.16 -25.33 7.06
C THR A 293 26.71 -25.43 7.55
N ASP A 294 26.27 -26.67 7.75
CA ASP A 294 25.06 -27.10 8.45
C ASP A 294 25.04 -26.61 9.91
N ILE A 295 23.85 -26.41 10.52
CA ILE A 295 23.41 -27.10 11.76
C ILE A 295 21.87 -27.17 11.77
N ALA A 296 21.37 -28.37 12.08
CA ALA A 296 19.97 -28.77 12.16
C ALA A 296 19.30 -28.53 13.53
N THR A 297 18.00 -28.84 13.55
CA THR A 297 17.19 -29.39 14.66
C THR A 297 16.72 -28.51 15.82
N ALA A 298 15.39 -28.41 15.94
CA ALA A 298 14.53 -28.80 17.08
C ALA A 298 13.17 -28.09 16.93
N VAL A 299 11.99 -28.53 17.35
CA VAL A 299 11.41 -29.71 17.99
C VAL A 299 9.90 -29.41 17.97
N THR A 300 9.09 -30.38 17.60
CA THR A 300 7.62 -30.35 17.67
C THR A 300 7.13 -30.44 19.12
N GLU A 301 6.23 -29.57 19.55
CA GLU A 301 5.25 -29.90 20.61
C GLU A 301 3.87 -29.32 20.29
N ARG A 302 2.86 -30.20 20.29
CA ARG A 302 1.43 -29.88 20.21
C ARG A 302 0.93 -29.51 21.60
N VAL A 303 0.08 -28.49 21.69
CA VAL A 303 -0.76 -28.19 22.86
C VAL A 303 -2.21 -28.06 22.39
N PRO A 304 -3.21 -28.67 23.10
CA PRO A 304 -4.54 -28.94 22.55
C PRO A 304 -5.51 -27.75 22.69
N GLU A 305 -6.49 -27.70 21.78
CA GLU A 305 -7.63 -26.76 21.79
C GLU A 305 -8.60 -27.01 22.96
N PRO A 306 -9.21 -25.97 23.55
CA PRO A 306 -10.44 -26.12 24.30
C PRO A 306 -11.67 -25.88 23.40
N ALA A 307 -12.64 -26.79 23.52
CA ALA A 307 -13.90 -26.81 22.81
C ALA A 307 -14.78 -25.57 23.09
N MET A 308 -15.30 -24.95 22.02
CA MET A 308 -16.38 -23.97 22.09
C MET A 308 -17.75 -24.68 22.03
N ALA A 309 -18.48 -24.64 23.15
CA ALA A 309 -19.89 -24.98 23.19
C ALA A 309 -20.72 -23.83 22.60
N THR A 310 -21.68 -24.20 21.74
CA THR A 310 -22.67 -23.36 21.09
C THR A 310 -23.82 -23.02 22.05
N ALA A 311 -24.32 -21.78 21.98
CA ALA A 311 -25.63 -21.44 22.53
C ALA A 311 -26.33 -20.41 21.65
N ALA A 312 -27.47 -20.83 21.09
CA ALA A 312 -28.41 -20.04 20.32
C ALA A 312 -29.26 -19.16 21.26
N ALA A 313 -29.49 -17.91 20.88
CA ALA A 313 -30.39 -17.01 21.61
C ALA A 313 -31.83 -17.18 21.12
N SER A 314 -32.73 -17.57 22.03
CA SER A 314 -34.18 -17.53 21.86
C SER A 314 -34.74 -16.34 22.64
N ALA A 315 -35.68 -15.62 22.02
CA ALA A 315 -36.34 -14.44 22.57
C ALA A 315 -37.31 -14.80 23.69
N THR A 316 -37.23 -14.10 24.83
CA THR A 316 -38.29 -14.07 25.85
C THR A 316 -38.50 -12.66 26.39
N VAL A 317 -39.78 -12.33 26.61
CA VAL A 317 -40.36 -11.05 27.02
C VAL A 317 -40.09 -10.80 28.52
N PRO A 318 -39.84 -9.56 28.98
CA PRO A 318 -39.58 -9.30 30.41
C PRO A 318 -40.89 -9.20 31.23
N PRO A 319 -40.86 -9.54 32.53
CA PRO A 319 -42.03 -9.47 33.40
C PRO A 319 -42.26 -8.05 33.96
N THR A 320 -43.53 -7.75 34.21
CA THR A 320 -44.01 -6.52 34.83
C THR A 320 -43.73 -6.54 36.34
N VAL A 321 -43.00 -5.53 36.84
CA VAL A 321 -42.74 -5.36 38.28
C VAL A 321 -43.78 -4.41 38.88
N THR A 322 -44.53 -4.91 39.87
CA THR A 322 -45.42 -4.13 40.75
C THR A 322 -44.61 -3.31 41.76
N ARG A 323 -45.00 -2.06 41.96
CA ARG A 323 -44.34 -1.09 42.87
C ARG A 323 -44.80 -1.28 44.31
N ASP A 324 -43.84 -1.43 45.22
CA ASP A 324 -44.05 -1.42 46.68
C ASP A 324 -44.16 0.05 47.20
N PRO A 325 -45.11 0.42 48.08
CA PRO A 325 -45.41 1.83 48.39
C PRO A 325 -44.59 2.47 49.52
N GLN A 326 -43.41 1.94 49.89
CA GLN A 326 -42.71 2.41 51.09
C GLN A 326 -41.17 2.45 50.97
N ALA A 327 -40.67 3.12 49.92
CA ALA A 327 -39.26 3.49 49.81
C ALA A 327 -39.07 5.02 49.96
N PRO A 328 -38.06 5.50 50.70
CA PRO A 328 -37.79 6.92 50.86
C PRO A 328 -37.37 7.55 49.53
N ALA A 329 -37.72 8.82 49.33
CA ALA A 329 -37.44 9.55 48.10
C ALA A 329 -35.94 9.50 47.73
N PRO A 330 -35.58 9.22 46.46
CA PRO A 330 -34.20 9.23 46.04
C PRO A 330 -33.63 10.66 46.17
N GLY A 331 -32.45 10.77 46.77
CA GLY A 331 -31.69 12.01 46.84
C GLY A 331 -31.34 12.55 45.45
N PRO A 332 -30.96 13.83 45.35
CA PRO A 332 -30.71 14.47 44.06
C PRO A 332 -29.66 13.69 43.25
N THR A 333 -30.06 13.29 42.04
CA THR A 333 -29.20 12.67 41.04
C THR A 333 -27.96 13.55 40.81
N PRO A 334 -26.73 12.99 40.76
CA PRO A 334 -25.56 13.78 40.38
C PRO A 334 -25.80 14.37 39.00
N ALA A 335 -25.59 15.68 38.87
CA ALA A 335 -25.68 16.35 37.59
C ALA A 335 -24.79 15.64 36.56
N ALA A 336 -25.31 15.43 35.35
CA ALA A 336 -24.50 15.04 34.20
C ALA A 336 -23.27 15.97 34.11
N PRO A 337 -22.08 15.46 33.76
CA PRO A 337 -20.88 16.31 33.70
C PRO A 337 -21.15 17.46 32.74
N SER A 338 -21.15 18.67 33.30
CA SER A 338 -21.37 19.92 32.59
C SER A 338 -20.28 20.11 31.54
N VAL A 339 -20.68 20.50 30.33
CA VAL A 339 -19.78 21.02 29.29
C VAL A 339 -18.85 22.06 29.95
N PRO A 340 -17.52 21.98 29.75
CA PRO A 340 -16.58 22.86 30.43
C PRO A 340 -16.87 24.35 30.15
N PRO A 341 -16.53 25.26 31.07
CA PRO A 341 -16.81 26.68 30.96
C PRO A 341 -16.22 27.30 29.67
N PRO A 342 -16.82 28.39 29.13
CA PRO A 342 -16.37 29.03 27.89
C PRO A 342 -14.91 29.50 27.91
N GLU A 343 -14.31 29.71 29.09
CA GLU A 343 -12.90 30.06 29.28
C GLU A 343 -11.91 28.92 28.96
N MET A 344 -12.39 27.69 28.79
CA MET A 344 -11.58 26.53 28.37
C MET A 344 -11.71 26.21 26.88
N ARG A 345 -12.41 27.04 26.10
CA ARG A 345 -12.43 26.88 24.64
C ARG A 345 -11.13 27.45 24.08
N PRO A 346 -10.37 26.68 23.29
CA PRO A 346 -9.20 27.21 22.63
C PRO A 346 -9.59 28.44 21.81
N ASP A 347 -8.79 29.50 21.91
CA ASP A 347 -8.99 30.73 21.14
C ASP A 347 -9.10 30.38 19.64
N PRO A 348 -10.27 30.59 19.02
CA PRO A 348 -10.50 30.21 17.62
C PRO A 348 -9.65 31.02 16.63
N SER A 349 -8.93 32.05 17.10
CA SER A 349 -8.06 32.89 16.26
C SER A 349 -6.67 32.30 15.99
N VAL A 350 -6.22 31.26 16.71
CA VAL A 350 -4.87 30.72 16.54
C VAL A 350 -4.90 29.36 15.85
N ASN A 351 -4.61 29.39 14.56
CA ASN A 351 -4.44 28.22 13.72
C ASN A 351 -2.93 27.89 13.59
N LEU A 352 -2.55 26.66 13.93
CA LEU A 352 -1.15 26.23 13.88
C LEU A 352 -0.55 26.28 12.46
N THR A 353 -1.37 26.10 11.42
CA THR A 353 -0.94 26.23 10.02
C THR A 353 -0.52 27.67 9.71
N ASP A 354 -1.25 28.66 10.20
CA ASP A 354 -0.92 30.08 10.00
C ASP A 354 0.40 30.44 10.71
N LEU A 355 0.64 29.88 11.90
CA LEU A 355 1.91 30.04 12.61
C LEU A 355 3.07 29.39 11.83
N ALA A 356 2.90 28.18 11.32
CA ALA A 356 3.92 27.52 10.51
C ALA A 356 4.27 28.33 9.27
N ASP A 357 3.26 28.81 8.54
CA ASP A 357 3.46 29.59 7.33
C ASP A 357 4.13 30.94 7.62
N ARG A 358 3.81 31.57 8.75
CA ARG A 358 4.42 32.84 9.19
C ARG A 358 5.87 32.67 9.62
N PHE A 359 6.20 31.61 10.36
CA PHE A 359 7.57 31.34 10.81
C PHE A 359 8.43 30.62 9.76
N GLY A 360 7.84 30.21 8.63
CA GLY A 360 8.54 29.53 7.54
C GLY A 360 8.83 28.05 7.82
N SER A 361 8.05 27.41 8.71
CA SER A 361 8.16 25.97 8.94
C SER A 361 7.52 25.19 7.79
N ASP A 362 8.18 24.15 7.32
CA ASP A 362 7.67 23.28 6.27
C ASP A 362 6.50 22.37 6.70
N LYS A 363 6.20 22.34 8.00
CA LYS A 363 5.02 21.72 8.59
C LYS A 363 3.71 22.43 8.16
N GLY A 364 3.81 23.65 7.63
CA GLY A 364 2.71 24.50 7.18
C GLY A 364 2.01 24.05 5.91
N SER A 365 1.17 24.95 5.36
CA SER A 365 0.26 24.63 4.25
C SER A 365 1.00 24.36 2.93
N LYS A 366 2.18 24.97 2.76
CA LYS A 366 2.92 24.99 1.50
C LYS A 366 3.66 23.67 1.18
N LYS A 367 4.09 22.92 2.20
CA LYS A 367 4.96 21.74 2.00
C LYS A 367 4.35 20.44 2.53
N HIS A 368 4.34 20.19 3.84
CA HIS A 368 3.91 18.88 4.38
C HIS A 368 2.48 18.85 4.91
N ARG A 369 1.91 19.99 5.31
CA ARG A 369 0.56 20.12 5.91
C ARG A 369 0.37 19.37 7.24
N TYR A 370 1.45 19.02 7.95
CA TYR A 370 1.36 18.33 9.24
C TYR A 370 0.57 19.12 10.28
N THR A 371 0.67 20.45 10.21
CA THR A 371 -0.05 21.37 11.09
C THR A 371 -1.56 21.20 11.08
N GLU A 372 -2.18 20.68 10.02
CA GLU A 372 -3.63 20.39 10.02
C GLU A 372 -3.97 19.27 11.01
N LEU A 373 -3.14 18.22 11.06
CA LEU A 373 -3.26 17.12 12.02
C LEU A 373 -2.87 17.59 13.42
N TYR A 374 -1.74 18.28 13.56
CA TYR A 374 -1.26 18.78 14.84
C TYR A 374 -2.23 19.77 15.48
N ASN A 375 -2.88 20.63 14.69
CA ASN A 375 -3.90 21.53 15.21
C ASN A 375 -5.06 20.75 15.84
N MET A 376 -5.45 19.60 15.29
CA MET A 376 -6.50 18.77 15.93
C MET A 376 -5.99 18.06 17.19
N LEU A 377 -4.77 17.54 17.17
CA LEU A 377 -4.22 16.73 18.26
C LEU A 377 -3.72 17.56 19.44
N PHE A 378 -3.14 18.72 19.18
CA PHE A 378 -2.38 19.49 20.15
C PHE A 378 -3.14 20.66 20.76
N LEU A 379 -4.25 21.06 20.15
CA LEU A 379 -5.10 22.13 20.68
C LEU A 379 -5.55 21.91 22.15
N PRO A 380 -5.87 20.67 22.60
CA PRO A 380 -6.15 20.41 24.01
C PRO A 380 -4.97 20.71 24.95
N TYR A 381 -3.73 20.64 24.45
CA TYR A 381 -2.52 20.85 25.23
C TYR A 381 -2.07 22.32 25.27
N ARG A 382 -2.68 23.20 24.46
CA ARG A 382 -2.20 24.55 24.21
C ARG A 382 -1.94 25.39 25.47
N HIS A 383 -2.89 25.36 26.40
CA HIS A 383 -2.89 26.24 27.58
C HIS A 383 -2.55 25.52 28.89
N VAL A 384 -2.11 24.26 28.81
CA VAL A 384 -1.64 23.47 29.94
C VAL A 384 -0.11 23.40 29.92
N PRO A 385 0.55 23.31 31.09
CA PRO A 385 1.99 23.14 31.14
C PRO A 385 2.35 21.74 30.66
N ILE A 386 3.06 21.67 29.53
CA ILE A 386 3.54 20.42 28.94
C ILE A 386 5.06 20.44 28.76
N ARG A 387 5.65 19.26 28.64
CA ARG A 387 7.02 19.05 28.20
C ARG A 387 6.99 18.48 26.79
N PHE A 388 7.57 19.21 25.85
CA PHE A 388 7.51 18.93 24.43
C PHE A 388 8.92 18.71 23.89
N LEU A 389 9.14 17.64 23.14
CA LEU A 389 10.42 17.38 22.47
C LEU A 389 10.22 17.36 20.95
N GLU A 390 11.04 18.12 20.23
CA GLU A 390 11.21 17.99 18.78
C GLU A 390 12.65 17.51 18.48
N MET A 391 12.77 16.51 17.63
CA MET A 391 14.05 16.02 17.09
C MET A 391 14.15 16.44 15.63
N GLY A 392 15.26 17.06 15.24
CA GLY A 392 15.43 17.75 13.96
C GLY A 392 14.85 19.16 14.01
N LEU A 393 15.72 20.17 14.00
CA LEU A 393 15.34 21.57 14.26
C LEU A 393 15.42 22.49 13.04
N GLN A 394 16.09 22.04 11.97
CA GLN A 394 16.19 22.77 10.72
C GLN A 394 16.44 21.83 9.54
N ILE A 395 15.79 22.13 8.41
CA ILE A 395 16.01 21.45 7.14
C ILE A 395 17.46 21.61 6.63
N GLY A 396 17.90 20.63 5.84
CA GLY A 396 19.12 20.74 5.04
C GLY A 396 20.37 20.37 5.81
N GLY A 397 20.26 19.32 6.63
CA GLY A 397 21.32 18.75 7.42
C GLY A 397 22.09 17.63 6.74
N PRO A 398 22.78 16.80 7.55
CA PRO A 398 23.55 15.67 7.05
C PRO A 398 22.78 14.67 6.20
N GLU A 399 21.47 14.54 6.40
CA GLU A 399 20.58 13.76 5.54
C GLU A 399 20.53 14.28 4.09
N HIS A 400 20.94 15.54 3.86
CA HIS A 400 21.12 16.17 2.55
C HIS A 400 22.60 16.29 2.13
N GLY A 401 23.52 15.58 2.79
CA GLY A 401 24.95 15.56 2.47
C GLY A 401 25.77 16.72 3.04
N LYS A 402 25.22 17.51 3.97
CA LYS A 402 25.97 18.56 4.68
C LYS A 402 26.70 18.00 5.91
N HIS A 403 27.71 18.72 6.40
CA HIS A 403 28.40 18.31 7.62
C HIS A 403 27.53 18.50 8.87
N ALA A 404 27.72 17.67 9.91
CA ALA A 404 27.02 17.83 11.19
C ALA A 404 27.30 19.19 11.84
N ASP A 405 28.53 19.70 11.72
CA ASP A 405 28.92 21.04 12.19
C ASP A 405 28.55 22.16 11.20
N ARG A 406 27.51 21.99 10.37
CA ARG A 406 27.02 23.09 9.52
C ARG A 406 26.63 24.28 10.37
N ALA A 407 26.83 25.48 9.84
CA ALA A 407 26.24 26.68 10.42
C ALA A 407 24.71 26.57 10.39
N THR A 408 24.09 26.62 11.56
CA THR A 408 22.64 26.72 11.73
C THR A 408 22.31 28.17 12.03
N THR A 409 21.28 28.70 11.37
CA THR A 409 20.95 30.13 11.43
C THR A 409 19.48 30.38 11.74
N ASP A 410 18.68 29.32 11.80
CA ASP A 410 17.25 29.44 11.99
C ASP A 410 16.62 28.22 12.65
N ALA A 411 15.55 28.41 13.42
CA ALA A 411 14.78 27.35 14.08
C ALA A 411 13.27 27.64 13.99
N PRO A 412 12.67 27.50 12.78
CA PRO A 412 11.32 27.97 12.51
C PRO A 412 10.24 27.20 13.28
N SER A 413 10.38 25.87 13.41
CA SER A 413 9.45 25.04 14.18
C SER A 413 9.52 25.35 15.68
N VAL A 414 10.71 25.55 16.24
CA VAL A 414 10.88 25.92 17.66
C VAL A 414 10.14 27.22 18.00
N ARG A 415 10.26 28.26 17.17
CA ARG A 415 9.50 29.52 17.36
C ARG A 415 8.00 29.30 17.25
N MET A 416 7.57 28.49 16.30
CA MET A 416 6.16 28.10 16.16
C MET A 416 5.64 27.40 17.42
N TRP A 417 6.40 26.46 17.99
CA TRP A 417 6.01 25.74 19.21
C TRP A 417 6.00 26.64 20.45
N LEU A 418 6.98 27.53 20.60
CA LEU A 418 7.06 28.51 21.69
C LEU A 418 5.86 29.46 21.72
N GLU A 419 5.31 29.80 20.55
CA GLU A 419 4.10 30.62 20.44
C GLU A 419 2.82 29.81 20.57
N PHE A 420 2.76 28.63 19.97
CA PHE A 420 1.57 27.79 20.06
C PHE A 420 1.31 27.33 21.50
N PHE A 421 2.36 26.90 22.22
CA PHE A 421 2.29 26.44 23.61
C PHE A 421 2.89 27.46 24.58
N PRO A 422 2.14 28.50 25.01
CA PRO A 422 2.66 29.56 25.88
C PRO A 422 3.21 29.06 27.23
N LYS A 423 2.78 27.87 27.71
CA LYS A 423 3.20 27.30 28.99
C LYS A 423 4.10 26.06 28.87
N ALA A 424 4.53 25.69 27.67
CA ALA A 424 5.38 24.52 27.49
C ALA A 424 6.83 24.79 27.91
N GLU A 425 7.47 23.74 28.40
CA GLU A 425 8.92 23.57 28.40
C GLU A 425 9.28 22.75 27.15
N ILE A 426 10.09 23.33 26.26
CA ILE A 426 10.41 22.78 24.95
C ILE A 426 11.86 22.32 24.93
N TYR A 427 12.05 21.11 24.44
CA TYR A 427 13.35 20.49 24.23
C TYR A 427 13.56 20.31 22.73
N GLY A 428 14.74 20.67 22.25
CA GLY A 428 15.15 20.46 20.86
C GLY A 428 16.36 19.54 20.80
N LEU A 429 16.30 18.51 19.98
CA LEU A 429 17.40 17.57 19.77
C LEU A 429 17.86 17.61 18.31
N ASP A 430 19.15 17.84 18.07
CA ASP A 430 19.72 17.84 16.72
C ASP A 430 21.18 17.41 16.73
N VAL A 431 21.68 16.88 15.61
CA VAL A 431 23.09 16.55 15.43
C VAL A 431 23.94 17.82 15.22
N SER A 432 23.35 18.83 14.58
CA SER A 432 23.94 20.15 14.39
C SER A 432 23.75 21.02 15.62
N ASP A 433 24.66 21.96 15.83
CA ASP A 433 24.62 22.83 17.02
C ASP A 433 23.52 23.89 16.89
N PHE A 434 22.64 24.00 17.88
CA PHE A 434 21.64 25.07 18.03
C PHE A 434 21.81 25.81 19.35
N GLY A 435 22.98 25.73 19.98
CA GLY A 435 23.27 26.38 21.26
C GLY A 435 23.14 27.92 21.23
N TRP A 436 23.09 28.53 20.04
CA TRP A 436 22.85 29.96 19.86
C TRP A 436 21.38 30.36 20.04
N PHE A 437 20.42 29.43 19.98
CA PHE A 437 19.01 29.75 20.13
C PHE A 437 18.63 29.80 21.62
N GLU A 438 18.49 31.01 22.16
CA GLU A 438 18.21 31.25 23.58
C GLU A 438 16.74 31.63 23.79
N ASP A 439 16.00 30.82 24.56
CA ASP A 439 14.70 31.17 25.14
C ASP A 439 14.58 30.51 26.53
N PRO A 440 14.04 31.19 27.57
CA PRO A 440 13.90 30.62 28.91
C PRO A 440 13.13 29.29 28.99
N ARG A 441 12.29 28.99 27.98
CA ARG A 441 11.48 27.78 27.87
C ARG A 441 12.07 26.75 26.92
N PHE A 442 13.17 27.05 26.22
CA PHE A 442 13.79 26.14 25.26
C PHE A 442 15.10 25.56 25.82
N ARG A 443 15.32 24.26 25.61
CA ARG A 443 16.57 23.57 25.95
C ARG A 443 17.07 22.75 24.77
N PHE A 444 18.25 23.10 24.27
CA PHE A 444 18.91 22.36 23.20
C PHE A 444 19.71 21.17 23.73
N ILE A 445 19.66 20.06 22.99
CA ILE A 445 20.41 18.83 23.23
C ILE A 445 21.09 18.41 21.93
N ARG A 446 22.42 18.41 21.92
CA ARG A 446 23.17 17.93 20.75
C ARG A 446 23.27 16.40 20.77
N CYS A 447 22.79 15.72 19.74
CA CYS A 447 22.78 14.26 19.69
C CYS A 447 22.85 13.73 18.24
N ASP A 448 23.75 12.78 18.02
CA ASP A 448 23.74 11.92 16.84
C ASP A 448 22.91 10.66 17.11
N MET A 449 21.86 10.45 16.31
CA MET A 449 20.88 9.38 16.49
C MET A 449 21.25 8.04 15.81
N ASP A 450 22.45 7.90 15.20
CA ASP A 450 22.85 6.66 14.52
C ASP A 450 23.07 5.47 15.47
N ARG A 451 23.25 5.75 16.77
CA ARG A 451 23.43 4.73 17.80
C ARG A 451 22.54 4.99 19.01
N ARG A 452 21.98 3.92 19.57
CA ARG A 452 21.09 3.97 20.74
C ARG A 452 21.77 4.53 21.98
N GLU A 453 23.06 4.24 22.17
CA GLU A 453 23.83 4.72 23.32
C GLU A 453 23.96 6.24 23.33
N ASN A 454 24.10 6.85 22.14
CA ASN A 454 24.15 8.29 22.00
C ASN A 454 22.82 8.93 22.45
N ILE A 455 21.70 8.40 21.97
CA ILE A 455 20.35 8.88 22.33
C ILE A 455 20.14 8.73 23.84
N ARG A 456 20.46 7.56 24.40
CA ARG A 456 20.32 7.28 25.84
C ARG A 456 21.17 8.24 26.69
N ALA A 457 22.41 8.49 26.29
CA ALA A 457 23.30 9.40 27.00
C ALA A 457 22.81 10.86 26.93
N ALA A 458 22.48 11.34 25.72
CA ALA A 458 22.04 12.71 25.49
C ALA A 458 20.70 13.02 26.18
N THR A 459 19.83 12.00 26.32
CA THR A 459 18.49 12.16 26.91
C THR A 459 18.37 11.63 28.32
N ALA A 460 19.48 11.22 28.96
CA ALA A 460 19.48 10.68 30.31
C ALA A 460 18.80 11.62 31.31
N ALA A 461 19.10 12.92 31.21
CA ALA A 461 18.56 13.97 32.08
C ALA A 461 17.19 14.52 31.63
N LEU A 462 16.63 14.05 30.51
CA LEU A 462 15.29 14.48 30.09
C LEU A 462 14.25 14.01 31.10
N PRO A 463 13.34 14.91 31.54
CA PRO A 463 12.19 14.51 32.32
C PRO A 463 11.19 13.73 31.47
N ASP A 464 10.15 13.18 32.11
CA ASP A 464 9.03 12.60 31.37
C ASP A 464 8.35 13.65 30.48
N LEU A 465 8.05 13.26 29.24
CA LEU A 465 7.55 14.12 28.16
C LEU A 465 6.06 13.89 27.92
N ASP A 466 5.34 14.92 27.47
CA ASP A 466 3.92 14.82 27.10
C ASP A 466 3.75 14.61 25.59
N ILE A 467 4.61 15.23 24.77
CA ILE A 467 4.60 15.13 23.32
C ILE A 467 6.04 15.01 22.79
N ILE A 468 6.26 14.09 21.85
CA ILE A 468 7.53 13.90 21.15
C ILE A 468 7.26 13.92 19.64
N ILE A 469 8.06 14.70 18.89
CA ILE A 469 8.09 14.70 17.42
C ILE A 469 9.49 14.26 16.96
N ASP A 470 9.52 13.26 16.10
CA ASP A 470 10.70 12.82 15.35
C ASP A 470 10.62 13.32 13.91
N ASP A 471 11.38 14.38 13.62
CA ASP A 471 11.56 15.00 12.30
C ASP A 471 13.06 15.15 11.99
N ALA A 472 13.87 14.19 12.44
CA ALA A 472 15.33 14.24 12.32
C ALA A 472 15.82 13.79 10.92
N SER A 473 16.70 12.80 10.82
CA SER A 473 17.28 12.41 9.53
C SER A 473 16.33 11.64 8.61
N HIS A 474 15.20 11.14 9.14
CA HIS A 474 14.26 10.25 8.47
C HIS A 474 14.80 8.85 8.10
N ALA A 475 16.04 8.53 8.47
CA ALA A 475 16.60 7.19 8.32
C ALA A 475 15.85 6.21 9.23
N SER A 476 15.48 5.03 8.71
CA SER A 476 14.57 4.12 9.41
C SER A 476 15.13 3.67 10.76
N HIS A 477 16.42 3.36 10.85
CA HIS A 477 17.03 2.94 12.12
C HIS A 477 17.13 4.09 13.11
N HIS A 478 17.35 5.34 12.69
CA HIS A 478 17.36 6.49 13.61
C HIS A 478 15.99 6.68 14.24
N GLN A 479 14.93 6.66 13.44
CA GLN A 479 13.55 6.80 13.92
C GLN A 479 13.17 5.66 14.87
N GLN A 480 13.57 4.43 14.55
CA GLN A 480 13.30 3.26 15.39
C GLN A 480 14.07 3.30 16.71
N PHE A 481 15.35 3.70 16.67
CA PHE A 481 16.16 3.88 17.88
C PHE A 481 15.64 5.02 18.75
N GLY A 482 15.24 6.14 18.14
CA GLY A 482 14.55 7.25 18.81
C GLY A 482 13.30 6.75 19.54
N PHE A 483 12.43 6.01 18.84
CA PHE A 483 11.22 5.46 19.44
C PHE A 483 11.54 4.51 20.62
N LEU A 484 12.46 3.56 20.45
CA LEU A 484 12.81 2.60 21.50
C LEU A 484 13.38 3.25 22.76
N GLU A 485 14.17 4.31 22.64
CA GLU A 485 14.78 4.99 23.78
C GLU A 485 13.87 6.06 24.41
N LEU A 486 13.00 6.71 23.63
CA LEU A 486 12.22 7.86 24.09
C LEU A 486 10.74 7.55 24.36
N PHE A 487 10.14 6.53 23.74
CA PHE A 487 8.79 6.10 24.08
C PHE A 487 8.63 5.69 25.56
N PRO A 488 9.63 5.07 26.22
CA PRO A 488 9.58 4.85 27.67
C PRO A 488 9.51 6.14 28.49
N LYS A 489 10.13 7.24 28.04
CA LYS A 489 10.10 8.57 28.68
C LYS A 489 8.83 9.37 28.38
N LEU A 490 7.98 8.89 27.47
CA LEU A 490 6.67 9.49 27.22
C LEU A 490 5.71 9.16 28.38
N ARG A 491 4.96 10.16 28.85
CA ARG A 491 3.92 9.96 29.87
C ARG A 491 2.76 9.14 29.33
N ARG A 492 2.05 8.48 30.22
CA ARG A 492 0.75 7.85 29.92
C ARG A 492 -0.22 8.92 29.40
N GLY A 493 -0.91 8.64 28.29
CA GLY A 493 -1.73 9.62 27.57
C GLY A 493 -0.95 10.54 26.63
N GLY A 494 0.38 10.45 26.61
CA GLY A 494 1.23 11.25 25.73
C GLY A 494 1.20 10.80 24.27
N LEU A 495 1.72 11.65 23.39
CA LEU A 495 1.77 11.43 21.94
C LEU A 495 3.22 11.35 21.45
N TYR A 496 3.53 10.32 20.67
CA TYR A 496 4.76 10.21 19.89
C TYR A 496 4.41 10.34 18.42
N VAL A 497 5.06 11.26 17.71
CA VAL A 497 4.87 11.47 16.28
C VAL A 497 6.18 11.23 15.54
N ILE A 498 6.13 10.56 14.39
CA ILE A 498 7.27 10.40 13.49
C ILE A 498 6.87 10.94 12.11
N GLU A 499 7.60 11.93 11.62
CA GLU A 499 7.42 12.59 10.32
C GLU A 499 8.21 11.90 9.19
N ASP A 500 7.91 12.30 7.95
CA ASP A 500 8.61 11.93 6.71
C ASP A 500 8.91 10.43 6.51
N LEU A 501 7.91 9.58 6.77
CA LEU A 501 7.98 8.12 6.59
C LEU A 501 8.21 7.64 5.14
N ARG A 502 8.09 8.51 4.13
CA ARG A 502 8.13 8.12 2.70
C ARG A 502 9.49 8.27 2.02
N TRP A 503 10.44 8.94 2.68
CA TRP A 503 11.75 9.23 2.11
C TRP A 503 12.81 8.89 3.14
N GLN A 504 13.78 8.09 2.71
CA GLN A 504 14.91 7.67 3.53
C GLN A 504 16.18 8.15 2.83
N PRO A 505 17.05 8.92 3.50
CA PRO A 505 18.29 9.41 2.90
C PRO A 505 19.23 8.24 2.56
N PRO A 506 19.68 8.08 1.30
CA PRO A 506 20.57 6.98 0.91
C PRO A 506 21.88 6.92 1.70
N ALA A 507 22.37 8.06 2.20
CA ALA A 507 23.61 8.13 2.98
C ALA A 507 23.49 7.52 4.38
N TYR A 508 22.28 7.44 4.94
CA TYR A 508 22.05 6.85 6.27
C TYR A 508 21.28 5.54 6.21
N GLU A 509 20.43 5.33 5.19
CA GLU A 509 19.54 4.20 5.17
C GLU A 509 20.29 2.86 5.07
N ARG A 510 20.01 1.96 6.01
CA ARG A 510 20.63 0.63 6.05
C ARG A 510 19.93 -0.28 5.03
N ALA A 511 20.70 -0.89 4.13
CA ALA A 511 20.16 -1.79 3.13
C ALA A 511 19.37 -2.95 3.77
N GLY A 512 18.14 -3.18 3.28
CA GLY A 512 17.30 -4.29 3.74
C GLY A 512 16.65 -4.09 5.12
N ILE A 513 16.77 -2.92 5.75
CA ILE A 513 16.07 -2.63 6.99
C ILE A 513 14.54 -2.57 6.75
N THR A 514 13.76 -3.01 7.72
CA THR A 514 12.31 -2.78 7.69
C THR A 514 12.07 -1.31 7.97
N THR A 515 11.47 -0.59 7.02
CA THR A 515 11.22 0.84 7.20
C THR A 515 10.26 1.12 8.34
N THR A 516 10.38 2.26 9.00
CA THR A 516 9.49 2.68 10.10
C THR A 516 8.03 2.67 9.68
N ALA A 517 7.72 3.07 8.45
CA ALA A 517 6.38 2.99 7.87
C ALA A 517 5.83 1.56 7.88
N ASN A 518 6.61 0.60 7.36
CA ASN A 518 6.22 -0.81 7.29
C ASN A 518 6.12 -1.44 8.68
N LEU A 519 6.99 -1.04 9.61
CA LEU A 519 6.97 -1.51 10.99
C LEU A 519 5.64 -1.17 11.69
N PHE A 520 5.21 0.09 11.63
CA PHE A 520 3.94 0.52 12.24
C PHE A 520 2.72 0.05 11.46
N GLN A 521 2.77 -0.02 10.13
CA GLN A 521 1.67 -0.63 9.35
C GLN A 521 1.48 -2.11 9.71
N GLY A 522 2.57 -2.87 9.84
CA GLY A 522 2.52 -4.27 10.29
C GLY A 522 1.88 -4.40 11.67
N TRP A 523 2.18 -3.50 12.60
CA TRP A 523 1.53 -3.49 13.91
C TRP A 523 0.04 -3.13 13.86
N LEU A 524 -0.38 -2.23 12.96
CA LEU A 524 -1.82 -1.95 12.78
C LEU A 524 -2.58 -3.17 12.28
N ASP A 525 -1.96 -3.96 11.41
CA ASP A 525 -2.56 -5.17 10.84
C ASP A 525 -2.56 -6.36 11.80
N ALA A 526 -1.45 -6.59 12.50
CA ALA A 526 -1.21 -7.81 13.27
C ALA A 526 -1.21 -7.61 14.80
N ARG A 527 -1.23 -6.36 15.28
CA ARG A 527 -1.03 -5.98 16.69
C ARG A 527 0.27 -6.50 17.30
N SER A 528 1.24 -6.79 16.44
CA SER A 528 2.59 -7.27 16.76
C SER A 528 3.55 -6.68 15.75
N PHE A 529 4.74 -6.31 16.21
CA PHE A 529 5.81 -5.77 15.37
C PHE A 529 6.62 -6.90 14.74
N SER A 530 6.86 -6.78 13.44
CA SER A 530 7.78 -7.63 12.67
C SER A 530 8.86 -6.74 12.07
N HIS A 531 10.12 -7.19 12.13
CA HIS A 531 11.28 -6.44 11.68
C HIS A 531 12.31 -7.40 11.08
N SER A 532 13.16 -6.91 10.17
CA SER A 532 14.22 -7.71 9.52
C SER A 532 15.33 -8.12 10.50
N ASP A 533 15.50 -7.34 11.56
CA ASP A 533 16.25 -7.69 12.78
C ASP A 533 15.29 -8.19 13.88
N PRO A 534 15.37 -9.47 14.31
CA PRO A 534 14.47 -10.04 15.30
C PRO A 534 14.66 -9.45 16.71
N THR A 535 15.83 -8.88 17.02
CA THR A 535 16.09 -8.22 18.30
C THR A 535 15.26 -6.95 18.41
N ILE A 536 15.30 -6.12 17.36
CA ILE A 536 14.48 -4.90 17.27
C ILE A 536 12.99 -5.26 17.31
N ALA A 537 12.56 -6.32 16.61
CA ALA A 537 11.18 -6.79 16.70
C ALA A 537 10.77 -7.13 18.14
N ALA A 538 11.61 -7.86 18.88
CA ALA A 538 11.33 -8.24 20.25
C ALA A 538 11.19 -7.03 21.18
N GLU A 539 12.05 -6.03 21.04
CA GLU A 539 12.00 -4.81 21.85
C GLU A 539 10.78 -3.94 21.56
N PHE A 540 10.42 -3.77 20.29
CA PHE A 540 9.18 -3.10 19.91
C PHE A 540 7.95 -3.84 20.47
N ASN A 541 7.96 -5.17 20.41
CA ASN A 541 6.90 -5.98 21.00
C ASN A 541 6.83 -5.89 22.53
N ALA A 542 7.95 -5.64 23.21
CA ALA A 542 7.95 -5.37 24.65
C ALA A 542 7.23 -4.06 24.98
N LEU A 543 7.29 -3.05 24.10
CA LEU A 543 6.58 -1.77 24.25
C LEU A 543 5.13 -1.82 23.74
N ALA A 544 4.76 -2.80 22.91
CA ALA A 544 3.42 -2.89 22.32
C ALA A 544 2.25 -2.85 23.33
N PRO A 545 2.33 -3.46 24.53
CA PRO A 545 1.27 -3.36 25.55
C PRO A 545 1.03 -1.94 26.09
N GLU A 546 2.03 -1.05 25.97
CA GLU A 546 1.94 0.36 26.35
C GLU A 546 1.33 1.23 25.25
N ILE A 547 1.16 0.70 24.03
CA ILE A 547 0.55 1.44 22.91
C ILE A 547 -0.97 1.27 22.96
N SER A 548 -1.67 2.35 23.30
CA SER A 548 -3.14 2.38 23.26
C SER A 548 -3.64 2.40 21.81
N GLY A 549 -2.97 3.12 20.93
CA GLY A 549 -3.35 3.26 19.52
C GLY A 549 -2.22 3.86 18.71
N ALA A 550 -2.19 3.52 17.43
CA ALA A 550 -1.33 4.18 16.45
C ALA A 550 -2.16 4.48 15.20
N PHE A 551 -1.79 5.52 14.47
CA PHE A 551 -2.40 5.89 13.21
C PHE A 551 -1.31 6.29 12.24
N VAL A 552 -1.29 5.64 11.08
CA VAL A 552 -0.39 5.98 9.97
C VAL A 552 -1.19 6.74 8.92
N PHE A 553 -0.76 7.97 8.61
CA PHE A 553 -1.46 8.89 7.72
C PHE A 553 -0.70 9.11 6.42
N GLN A 554 -1.45 9.20 5.32
CA GLN A 554 -0.91 9.47 4.00
C GLN A 554 -0.50 10.94 3.84
N ALA A 555 0.45 11.20 2.95
CA ALA A 555 0.91 12.56 2.67
C ALA A 555 -0.24 13.48 2.25
N HIS A 556 -0.26 14.69 2.82
CA HIS A 556 -1.32 15.69 2.61
C HIS A 556 -2.73 15.17 2.92
N PHE A 557 -2.83 14.10 3.72
CA PHE A 557 -4.05 13.37 4.05
C PHE A 557 -4.84 12.90 2.81
N ARG A 558 -4.14 12.69 1.69
CA ARG A 558 -4.71 12.15 0.45
C ARG A 558 -4.56 10.63 0.46
N LYS A 559 -5.69 9.90 0.54
CA LYS A 559 -5.74 8.43 0.62
C LYS A 559 -4.94 7.68 -0.45
N SER A 560 -4.63 8.31 -1.59
CA SER A 560 -3.86 7.71 -2.69
C SER A 560 -2.35 7.90 -2.57
N LYS A 561 -1.87 8.77 -1.66
CA LYS A 561 -0.43 9.00 -1.45
C LYS A 561 0.14 7.98 -0.45
N ARG A 562 1.47 7.84 -0.46
CA ARG A 562 2.19 7.02 0.52
C ARG A 562 2.03 7.59 1.93
N ASP A 563 2.22 6.71 2.91
CA ASP A 563 2.29 7.08 4.32
C ASP A 563 3.42 8.08 4.57
N GLN A 564 3.14 9.07 5.40
CA GLN A 564 4.00 10.22 5.62
C GLN A 564 4.28 10.44 7.10
N VAL A 565 3.30 10.21 7.97
CA VAL A 565 3.42 10.48 9.40
C VAL A 565 2.71 9.38 10.18
N VAL A 566 3.30 8.97 11.31
CA VAL A 566 2.63 8.11 12.28
C VAL A 566 2.44 8.87 13.59
N VAL A 567 1.28 8.68 14.22
CA VAL A 567 0.97 9.17 15.56
C VAL A 567 0.70 7.97 16.45
N VAL A 568 1.43 7.86 17.55
CA VAL A 568 1.34 6.79 18.54
C VAL A 568 0.89 7.38 19.86
N HIS A 569 -0.17 6.83 20.45
CA HIS A 569 -0.71 7.23 21.74
C HIS A 569 -0.33 6.20 22.81
N LYS A 570 0.30 6.66 23.88
CA LYS A 570 0.70 5.83 25.02
C LYS A 570 -0.45 5.63 26.00
N ARG A 571 -0.65 4.40 26.46
CA ARG A 571 -1.74 3.98 27.35
C ARG A 571 -1.60 4.56 28.76
#